data_AF-A0A968IPD2-F1
#
_entry.id   AF-A0A968IPD2-F1
#
_cell.length_a   1.000
_cell.length_b   1.000
_cell.length_c   1.000
_cell.angle_alpha   90.00
_cell.angle_beta   90.00
_cell.angle_gamma   90.00
#
_symmetry.space_group_name_H-M   'P 1'
#
loop_
_entity.id
_entity.type
_entity.pdbx_description
1 polymer ?
#
loop_
_entity_poly.entity_id
_entity_poly.type
_entity_poly.pdbx_seq_one_letter_code
_entity_poly.pdbx_strand_id
1 'polypeptide(L)'
;LGKPGVFYQLAGEQARLIDDVTGTLPPYDQFIVLGPDHPQRVVDQIQKETGLSAAIVDVNDLKAVKIIGSAPPTSSTPLLKQALISNPAGNADEHDPRSLIRPTESRLAPAKSGSIGEA
;
A
#
# COMPACT_ATOMS: atom_id res chain seq x y z
N LEU A 1 -31.08 13.68 1.37
CA LEU A 1 -29.92 13.11 0.65
C LEU A 1 -28.81 12.84 1.66
N GLY A 2 -28.40 11.57 1.80
CA GLY A 2 -27.27 11.20 2.66
C GLY A 2 -25.94 11.29 1.92
N LYS A 3 -24.88 11.74 2.60
CA LYS A 3 -23.51 11.67 2.08
C LYS A 3 -22.87 10.37 2.59
N PRO A 4 -22.42 9.45 1.72
CA PRO A 4 -21.75 8.24 2.16
C PRO A 4 -20.41 8.59 2.84
N GLY A 5 -20.05 7.85 3.90
CA GLY A 5 -18.77 8.00 4.59
C GLY A 5 -18.66 9.12 5.64
N VAL A 6 -19.75 9.83 5.96
CA VAL A 6 -19.74 10.91 6.97
C VAL A 6 -19.32 10.40 8.36
N PHE A 7 -19.73 9.18 8.74
CA PHE A 7 -19.29 8.56 9.99
C PHE A 7 -17.77 8.54 10.12
N TYR A 8 -17.08 8.05 9.09
CA TYR A 8 -15.62 7.95 9.07
C TYR A 8 -14.91 9.31 9.01
N GLN A 9 -15.55 10.33 8.45
CA GLN A 9 -15.03 11.70 8.48
C GLN A 9 -15.06 12.29 9.90
N LEU A 10 -16.05 11.91 10.70
CA LEU A 10 -16.23 12.39 12.07
C LEU A 10 -15.46 11.56 13.10
N ALA A 11 -15.41 10.23 12.92
CA ALA A 11 -14.77 9.31 13.85
C ALA A 11 -13.23 9.34 13.81
N GLY A 12 -12.65 9.95 12.76
CA GLY A 12 -11.21 10.17 12.64
C GLY A 12 -10.46 9.07 11.88
N GLU A 13 -9.14 9.28 11.72
CA GLU A 13 -8.31 8.43 10.85
C GLU A 13 -8.19 6.99 11.34
N GLN A 14 -8.18 6.74 12.66
CA GLN A 14 -8.14 5.36 13.18
C GLN A 14 -9.40 4.58 12.83
N ALA A 15 -10.58 5.20 12.94
CA ALA A 15 -11.84 4.56 12.53
C ALA A 15 -11.89 4.27 11.02
N ARG A 16 -11.13 4.99 10.21
CA ARG A 16 -10.98 4.74 8.76
C ARG A 16 -10.06 3.57 8.43
N LEU A 17 -9.21 3.16 9.35
CA LEU A 17 -8.24 2.08 9.19
C LEU A 17 -8.75 0.76 9.78
N ILE A 18 -9.88 0.79 10.48
CA ILE A 18 -10.57 -0.43 10.92
C ILE A 18 -11.21 -1.06 9.69
N ASP A 19 -10.68 -2.21 9.29
CA ASP A 19 -11.26 -3.06 8.24
C ASP A 19 -12.19 -4.12 8.84
N ASP A 20 -12.70 -5.01 7.99
CA ASP A 20 -13.54 -6.14 8.40
C ASP A 20 -12.85 -6.97 9.49
N VAL A 21 -13.66 -7.44 10.45
CA VAL A 21 -13.18 -8.00 11.73
C VAL A 21 -12.66 -9.45 11.59
N THR A 22 -12.27 -9.85 10.38
CA THR A 22 -12.10 -11.26 10.03
C THR A 22 -10.63 -11.62 9.82
N GLY A 23 -10.18 -12.74 10.38
CA GLY A 23 -8.88 -13.34 10.08
C GLY A 23 -7.70 -12.96 10.99
N THR A 24 -7.92 -12.28 12.13
CA THR A 24 -6.85 -12.08 13.12
C THR A 24 -6.54 -13.37 13.87
N LEU A 25 -5.26 -13.66 14.12
CA LEU A 25 -4.84 -14.87 14.83
C LEU A 25 -5.28 -14.82 16.30
N PRO A 26 -5.74 -15.92 16.91
CA PRO A 26 -5.96 -15.99 18.35
C PRO A 26 -4.74 -15.53 19.15
N PRO A 27 -4.91 -14.71 20.22
CA PRO A 27 -6.18 -14.29 20.83
C PRO A 27 -6.80 -13.01 20.23
N TYR A 28 -6.25 -12.49 19.13
CA TYR A 28 -6.63 -11.21 18.54
C TYR A 28 -7.90 -11.28 17.68
N ASP A 29 -8.45 -12.49 17.47
CA ASP A 29 -9.73 -12.78 16.82
C ASP A 29 -10.95 -12.20 17.56
N GLN A 30 -10.77 -11.74 18.81
CA GLN A 30 -11.80 -11.10 19.62
C GLN A 30 -11.65 -9.59 19.74
N PHE A 31 -10.68 -8.99 19.05
CA PHE A 31 -10.32 -7.58 19.20
C PHE A 31 -10.39 -6.85 17.86
N ILE A 32 -10.74 -5.57 17.95
CA ILE A 32 -10.53 -4.64 16.83
C ILE A 32 -9.05 -4.26 16.82
N VAL A 33 -8.38 -4.56 15.72
CA VAL A 33 -6.99 -4.13 15.51
C VAL A 33 -6.99 -2.73 14.93
N LEU A 34 -6.38 -1.79 15.66
CA LEU A 34 -6.20 -0.42 15.19
C LEU A 34 -5.05 -0.35 14.19
N GLY A 35 -5.10 0.66 13.32
CA GLY A 35 -3.97 0.98 12.47
C GLY A 35 -2.75 1.40 13.31
N PRO A 36 -1.53 1.23 12.79
CA PRO A 36 -0.30 1.55 13.54
C PRO A 36 -0.27 3.01 13.98
N ASP A 37 0.20 3.28 15.21
CA ASP A 37 0.29 4.65 15.75
C ASP A 37 1.35 5.50 15.04
N HIS A 38 2.43 4.86 14.59
CA HIS A 38 3.58 5.52 13.98
C HIS A 38 4.05 4.81 12.70
N PRO A 39 3.21 4.70 11.66
CA PRO A 39 3.52 3.96 10.44
C PRO A 39 4.80 4.46 9.77
N GLN A 40 5.02 5.78 9.80
CA GLN A 40 6.24 6.37 9.24
C GLN A 40 7.51 5.90 9.95
N ARG A 41 7.50 5.84 11.29
CA ARG A 41 8.67 5.37 12.05
C ARG A 41 8.99 3.90 11.73
N VAL A 42 7.96 3.09 11.50
CA VAL A 42 8.13 1.68 11.15
C VAL A 42 8.81 1.52 9.79
N VAL A 43 8.32 2.21 8.76
CA VAL A 43 8.96 2.13 7.42
C VAL A 43 10.36 2.71 7.40
N ASP A 44 10.63 3.78 8.17
CA ASP A 44 11.96 4.36 8.30
C ASP A 44 12.93 3.36 8.96
N GLN A 45 12.47 2.64 9.99
CA GLN A 45 13.27 1.60 10.65
C GLN A 45 13.56 0.42 9.71
N ILE A 46 12.55 -0.05 8.97
CA ILE A 46 12.72 -1.12 7.96
C ILE A 46 13.77 -0.70 6.93
N GLN A 47 13.68 0.53 6.41
CA GLN A 47 14.65 1.06 5.46
C GLN A 47 16.05 1.11 6.05
N LYS A 48 16.19 1.61 7.28
CA LYS A 48 17.48 1.72 7.98
C LYS A 48 18.14 0.36 8.19
N GLU A 49 17.38 -0.66 8.56
CA GLU A 49 17.91 -1.99 8.87
C GLU A 49 18.16 -2.85 7.65
N THR A 50 17.34 -2.72 6.60
CA THR A 50 17.39 -3.61 5.43
C THR A 50 17.99 -2.96 4.18
N GLY A 51 18.04 -1.62 4.13
CA GLY A 51 18.36 -0.86 2.92
C GLY A 51 17.25 -0.86 1.86
N LEU A 52 16.11 -1.50 2.12
CA LEU A 52 14.99 -1.61 1.18
C LEU A 52 14.00 -0.46 1.35
N SER A 53 13.41 -0.02 0.24
CA SER A 53 12.19 0.80 0.28
C SER A 53 11.04 0.03 0.92
N ALA A 54 10.30 0.70 1.80
CA ALA A 54 9.18 0.12 2.51
C ALA A 54 7.97 1.04 2.46
N ALA A 55 6.78 0.44 2.39
CA ALA A 55 5.51 1.14 2.51
C ALA A 55 4.57 0.31 3.38
N ILE A 56 3.80 0.97 4.22
CA ILE A 56 2.62 0.38 4.86
C ILE A 56 1.41 0.91 4.11
N VAL A 57 0.58 -0.02 3.66
CA VAL A 57 -0.64 0.29 2.90
C VAL A 57 -1.85 -0.33 3.58
N ASP A 58 -2.97 0.34 3.38
CA ASP A 58 -4.31 -0.12 3.69
C ASP A 58 -5.03 -0.28 2.33
N VAL A 59 -5.41 -1.52 2.01
CA VAL A 59 -5.98 -1.92 0.73
C VAL A 59 -7.29 -2.61 0.99
N ASN A 60 -8.36 -2.14 0.34
CA ASN A 60 -9.67 -2.75 0.46
C ASN A 60 -10.25 -3.16 -0.91
N ASP A 61 -11.28 -4.00 -0.87
CA ASP A 61 -11.92 -4.57 -2.05
C ASP A 61 -12.66 -3.54 -2.93
N LEU A 62 -12.83 -2.31 -2.45
CA LEU A 62 -13.35 -1.19 -3.23
C LEU A 62 -12.30 -0.56 -4.16
N LYS A 63 -11.18 -1.27 -4.39
CA LYS A 63 -10.05 -0.83 -5.24
C LYS A 63 -9.39 0.45 -4.73
N ALA A 64 -9.46 0.71 -3.42
CA ALA A 64 -8.78 1.82 -2.79
C ALA A 64 -7.48 1.33 -2.15
N VAL A 65 -6.38 1.99 -2.51
CA VAL A 65 -5.06 1.77 -1.91
C VAL A 65 -4.65 3.06 -1.21
N LYS A 66 -4.62 3.01 0.11
CA LYS A 66 -4.19 4.11 0.98
C LYS A 66 -2.79 3.81 1.49
N ILE A 67 -1.84 4.70 1.22
CA ILE A 67 -0.50 4.61 1.79
C ILE A 67 -0.53 5.33 3.13
N ILE A 68 -0.23 4.61 4.21
CA ILE A 68 -0.25 5.18 5.57
C ILE A 68 1.15 5.46 6.12
N GLY A 69 2.19 4.94 5.48
CA GLY A 69 3.59 5.34 5.69
C GLY A 69 4.47 4.86 4.54
N SER A 70 5.51 5.62 4.17
CA SER A 70 6.48 5.19 3.16
C SER A 70 7.89 5.76 3.39
N ALA A 71 8.91 4.94 3.18
CA ALA A 71 10.32 5.33 3.28
C ALA A 71 10.98 5.36 1.87
N PRO A 72 11.87 6.31 1.55
CA PRO A 72 12.46 6.43 0.21
C PRO A 72 13.23 5.20 -0.32
N PRO A 73 13.53 5.14 -1.62
CA PRO A 73 12.85 5.82 -2.72
C PRO A 73 11.50 5.18 -3.07
N THR A 74 10.59 4.97 -2.10
CA THR A 74 9.17 4.67 -2.36
C THR A 74 8.48 5.90 -2.99
N SER A 75 8.96 6.33 -4.15
CA SER A 75 8.61 7.58 -4.83
C SER A 75 7.50 7.40 -5.85
N SER A 76 6.85 6.23 -5.92
CA SER A 76 5.81 5.98 -6.91
C SER A 76 4.56 5.38 -6.28
N THR A 77 3.76 6.25 -5.67
CA THR A 77 2.33 5.97 -5.40
C THR A 77 1.63 5.31 -6.60
N PRO A 78 1.89 5.69 -7.87
CA PRO A 78 1.33 4.97 -9.02
C PRO A 78 1.71 3.49 -9.08
N LEU A 79 2.97 3.12 -8.83
CA LEU A 79 3.42 1.72 -8.82
C LEU A 79 2.70 0.92 -7.73
N LEU A 80 2.66 1.45 -6.50
CA LEU A 80 2.00 0.78 -5.38
C LEU A 80 0.50 0.62 -5.64
N LYS A 81 -0.16 1.66 -6.15
CA LYS A 81 -1.57 1.59 -6.53
C LYS A 81 -1.79 0.55 -7.62
N GLN A 82 -1.00 0.57 -8.69
CA GLN A 82 -1.13 -0.39 -9.78
C GLN A 82 -0.91 -1.83 -9.32
N ALA A 83 0.10 -2.06 -8.48
CA ALA A 83 0.44 -3.39 -7.99
C ALA A 83 -0.60 -3.93 -7.00
N LEU A 84 -1.23 -3.06 -6.20
CA LEU A 84 -2.05 -3.49 -5.06
C LEU A 84 -3.56 -3.22 -5.22
N ILE A 85 -4.01 -2.56 -6.30
CA ILE A 85 -5.44 -2.22 -6.48
C ILE A 85 -6.38 -3.44 -6.51
N SER A 86 -5.86 -4.61 -6.87
CA SER A 86 -6.61 -5.86 -6.86
C SER A 86 -6.52 -6.62 -5.54
N ASN A 87 -5.94 -6.02 -4.49
CA ASN A 87 -5.64 -6.65 -3.20
C ASN A 87 -5.00 -8.04 -3.35
N PRO A 88 -3.84 -8.17 -4.03
CA PRO A 88 -3.26 -9.47 -4.35
C PRO A 88 -2.59 -10.17 -3.17
N ALA A 89 -2.51 -9.52 -2.00
CA ALA A 89 -1.87 -10.08 -0.82
C ALA A 89 -2.80 -11.12 -0.18
N GLY A 90 -2.24 -12.26 0.23
CA GLY A 90 -2.95 -13.32 0.93
C GLY A 90 -3.15 -12.98 2.41
N ASN A 91 -3.83 -11.86 2.68
CA ASN A 91 -4.07 -11.37 4.04
C ASN A 91 -5.11 -12.22 4.79
N ALA A 92 -5.92 -12.99 4.05
CA ALA A 92 -6.96 -13.86 4.58
C ALA A 92 -6.37 -15.23 4.96
N ASP A 93 -6.70 -16.29 4.21
CA ASP A 93 -6.36 -17.67 4.59
C ASP A 93 -4.85 -17.97 4.53
N GLU A 94 -4.09 -17.26 3.69
CA GLU A 94 -2.66 -17.48 3.52
C GLU A 94 -1.80 -16.85 4.63
N HIS A 95 -2.39 -15.97 5.45
CA HIS A 95 -1.73 -15.28 6.56
C HIS A 95 -0.37 -14.63 6.20
N ASP A 96 -0.20 -14.14 4.97
CA ASP A 96 1.03 -13.48 4.54
C ASP A 96 0.76 -12.01 4.19
N PRO A 97 0.80 -11.11 5.20
CA PRO A 97 0.49 -9.69 5.02
C PRO A 97 1.61 -8.91 4.32
N ARG A 98 2.59 -9.59 3.72
CA ARG A 98 3.78 -8.98 3.12
C ARG A 98 3.75 -9.16 1.61
N SER A 99 4.27 -8.17 0.89
CA SER A 99 4.39 -8.22 -0.56
C SER A 99 5.71 -7.60 -1.01
N LEU A 100 6.39 -8.27 -1.95
CA LEU A 100 7.58 -7.74 -2.60
C LEU A 100 7.20 -7.19 -3.98
N ILE A 101 7.28 -5.88 -4.15
CA ILE A 101 6.95 -5.22 -5.42
C ILE A 101 8.26 -4.95 -6.16
N ARG A 102 8.35 -5.46 -7.38
CA ARG A 102 9.46 -5.19 -8.30
C ARG A 102 8.91 -4.53 -9.57
N PRO A 103 9.40 -3.34 -9.95
CA PRO A 103 9.10 -2.78 -11.25
C PRO A 103 9.54 -3.77 -12.34
N THR A 104 8.63 -4.13 -13.24
CA THR A 104 8.99 -4.88 -14.44
C THR A 104 9.30 -3.89 -15.55
N GLU A 105 10.34 -4.17 -16.36
CA GLU A 105 10.65 -3.37 -17.54
C GLU A 105 9.62 -3.64 -18.66
N SER A 106 8.35 -3.26 -18.46
CA SER A 106 7.40 -3.23 -19.58
C SER A 106 7.56 -1.90 -20.32
N ARG A 107 8.54 -1.90 -21.23
CA ARG A 107 8.82 -0.95 -22.31
C ARG A 107 9.17 0.49 -21.87
N LEU A 108 10.43 0.69 -21.51
CA LEU A 108 11.14 1.87 -22.01
C LEU A 108 11.15 1.74 -23.54
N ALA A 109 10.27 2.46 -24.24
CA ALA A 109 10.42 2.59 -25.68
C ALA A 109 11.81 3.19 -25.94
N PRO A 110 12.63 2.64 -26.85
CA PRO A 110 13.92 3.23 -27.14
C PRO A 110 13.68 4.68 -27.60
N ALA A 111 14.45 5.60 -27.04
CA ALA A 111 14.51 6.98 -27.51
C ALA A 111 14.73 6.92 -29.03
N LYS A 112 13.84 7.57 -29.80
CA LYS A 112 14.00 7.65 -31.25
C LYS A 112 15.40 8.21 -31.53
N SER A 113 16.30 7.38 -32.04
CA SER A 113 17.55 7.85 -32.63
C SER A 113 17.17 8.79 -33.75
N GLY A 114 17.56 10.06 -33.63
CA GLY A 114 17.34 11.06 -34.67
C GLY A 114 17.90 10.55 -35.99
N SER A 115 17.11 10.67 -37.06
CA SER A 115 17.64 10.57 -38.41
C SER A 115 18.60 11.74 -38.60
N ILE A 116 19.89 11.45 -38.57
CA ILE A 116 20.89 12.36 -39.13
C ILE A 116 20.66 12.25 -40.63
N GLY A 117 20.25 13.35 -41.25
CA GLY A 117 19.97 13.42 -42.67
C GLY A 117 21.23 13.12 -43.49
N GLU A 118 21.03 12.35 -44.55
CA GLU A 118 21.95 12.34 -45.68
C GLU A 118 21.73 13.63 -46.48
N ALA A 119 22.84 14.34 -46.71
CA ALA A 119 23.02 15.36 -47.72
C ALA A 119 24.08 14.85 -48.71
#